data_AF-A0A6B3I493-F1
#
_entry.id   AF-A0A6B3I493-F1
#
_cell.length_a   1.000
_cell.length_b   1.000
_cell.length_c   1.000
_cell.angle_alpha   90.00
_cell.angle_beta   90.00
_cell.angle_gamma   90.00
#
_symmetry.space_group_name_H-M   'P 1'
#
loop_
_entity.id
_entity.type
_entity.pdbx_description
1 polymer ?
#
loop_
_entity_poly.entity_id
_entity_poly.type
_entity_poly.pdbx_seq_one_letter_code
_entity_poly.pdbx_strand_id
1 'polypeptide(L)'
;MSAPSPVRHPAPAADHNGEAALPPPPGDPRSGWAEFPADLTAELDRLLAGNPEAQALSQFRFTEESDSDDDSVESDPADDPRTWAGLLFGPASRDEYEAEALLDTARAVRDLANRGTTHAEAATDVLAGLRELTRQVLGLADQAQVGARDLMLLGSLALSADPGQLADADELARLLTYQDGVLGEGTGLGPGRGAGRDWSGTGGLTPPLDTYAAQDEDGTPAVWPAPWPDAYVVLAQSAGDALRLHTPDAVLRIEDTAELARLIARDPHRPAGDDIVLAFAHDDIETVARQVADLTGNRVWYSELGPKVATDWRTGAEHLMTDPAPDGGAHAWMSLSPGQAPVPGGRTTGTPTAGPHPSDGTASDIEARRAHP
;
A
#
# COMPACT_ATOMS: atom_id res chain seq x y z
N MET A 1 -21.09 -39.88 69.55
CA MET A 1 -20.10 -39.83 68.45
C MET A 1 -20.40 -38.60 67.61
N SER A 2 -19.36 -37.80 67.39
CA SER A 2 -19.24 -36.62 66.50
C SER A 2 -20.16 -35.42 66.76
N ALA A 3 -19.52 -34.38 67.30
CA ALA A 3 -20.03 -33.03 67.51
C ALA A 3 -20.20 -32.25 66.17
N PRO A 4 -21.09 -31.25 66.12
CA PRO A 4 -21.44 -30.51 64.90
C PRO A 4 -20.38 -29.46 64.51
N SER A 5 -20.18 -29.33 63.20
CA SER A 5 -19.30 -28.36 62.54
C SER A 5 -19.63 -26.90 62.89
N PRO A 6 -18.64 -26.07 63.26
CA PRO A 6 -18.85 -24.63 63.39
C PRO A 6 -18.64 -23.89 62.06
N VAL A 7 -19.57 -22.97 61.82
CA VAL A 7 -19.61 -21.93 60.77
C VAL A 7 -18.30 -21.14 60.73
N ARG A 8 -17.67 -21.02 59.55
CA ARG A 8 -16.56 -20.06 59.32
C ARG A 8 -17.12 -18.76 58.75
N HIS A 9 -17.11 -17.71 59.56
CA HIS A 9 -17.09 -16.32 59.12
C HIS A 9 -15.65 -15.88 58.77
N PRO A 10 -15.48 -14.87 57.90
CA PRO A 10 -14.22 -14.60 57.21
C PRO A 10 -13.21 -13.86 58.10
N ALA A 11 -11.93 -14.12 57.86
CA ALA A 11 -10.80 -13.46 58.51
C ALA A 11 -10.56 -12.05 57.90
N PRO A 12 -9.99 -11.11 58.69
CA PRO A 12 -10.01 -9.69 58.38
C PRO A 12 -8.86 -9.25 57.46
N ALA A 13 -9.08 -8.08 56.86
CA ALA A 13 -8.24 -7.39 55.90
C ALA A 13 -6.80 -7.17 56.38
N ALA A 14 -5.84 -7.44 55.50
CA ALA A 14 -4.53 -6.82 55.53
C ALA A 14 -4.57 -5.60 54.62
N ASP A 15 -4.41 -4.42 55.21
CA ASP A 15 -4.09 -3.18 54.49
C ASP A 15 -2.78 -3.37 53.76
N HIS A 16 -2.79 -3.23 52.43
CA HIS A 16 -1.62 -2.86 51.65
C HIS A 16 -2.00 -1.62 50.85
N ASN A 17 -1.26 -0.54 51.11
CA ASN A 17 -1.20 0.67 50.29
C ASN A 17 -1.08 0.29 48.81
N GLY A 18 -2.20 0.34 48.09
CA GLY A 18 -2.23 0.32 46.63
C GLY A 18 -2.32 1.75 46.16
N GLU A 19 -1.17 2.40 46.03
CA GLU A 19 -1.06 3.60 45.19
C GLU A 19 -1.64 3.24 43.83
N ALA A 20 -2.75 3.89 43.44
CA ALA A 20 -3.43 3.58 42.20
C ALA A 20 -2.44 3.86 41.06
N ALA A 21 -1.90 2.79 40.48
CA ALA A 21 -1.04 2.88 39.33
C ALA A 21 -1.80 3.65 38.26
N LEU A 22 -1.26 4.79 37.85
CA LEU A 22 -1.75 5.53 36.69
C LEU A 22 -1.86 4.54 35.53
N PRO A 23 -2.95 4.59 34.74
CA PRO A 23 -3.03 3.79 33.53
C PRO A 23 -1.78 4.05 32.69
N PRO A 24 -1.20 3.02 32.06
CA PRO A 24 -0.06 3.22 31.18
C PRO A 24 -0.40 4.31 30.16
N PRO A 25 0.57 5.16 29.77
CA PRO A 25 0.34 6.10 28.68
C PRO A 25 -0.17 5.32 27.47
N PRO A 26 -1.10 5.88 26.67
CA PRO A 26 -1.52 5.24 25.44
C PRO A 26 -0.26 4.87 24.65
N GLY A 27 -0.14 3.59 24.31
CA GLY A 27 0.97 3.11 23.51
C GLY A 27 1.06 3.93 22.22
N ASP A 28 2.28 4.17 21.74
CA ASP A 28 2.50 4.76 20.43
C ASP A 28 1.61 4.02 19.40
N PRO A 29 0.79 4.72 18.59
CA PRO A 29 0.00 4.08 17.53
C PRO A 29 0.84 3.25 16.55
N ARG A 30 2.18 3.32 16.66
CA ARG A 30 3.17 2.53 15.94
C ARG A 30 3.71 1.29 16.68
N SER A 31 3.12 0.88 17.80
CA SER A 31 3.57 -0.28 18.61
C SER A 31 3.44 -1.67 17.94
N GLY A 32 3.09 -1.75 16.66
CA GLY A 32 3.01 -2.98 15.86
C GLY A 32 3.93 -3.01 14.64
N TRP A 33 4.90 -2.09 14.56
CA TRP A 33 5.85 -2.04 13.46
C TRP A 33 6.83 -3.20 13.64
N ALA A 34 6.96 -4.07 12.64
CA ALA A 34 8.03 -5.05 12.62
C ALA A 34 9.35 -4.26 12.68
N GLU A 35 10.03 -4.34 13.82
CA GLU A 35 11.44 -3.95 13.90
C GLU A 35 12.18 -4.81 12.88
N PHE A 36 12.70 -4.18 11.82
CA PHE A 36 13.64 -4.84 10.94
C PHE A 36 14.99 -5.00 11.67
N PRO A 37 15.76 -6.06 11.37
CA PRO A 37 16.98 -6.37 12.08
C PRO A 37 17.97 -5.20 12.01
N ALA A 38 18.74 -5.01 13.09
CA ALA A 38 19.67 -3.91 13.26
C ALA A 38 20.75 -3.76 12.16
N ASP A 39 20.91 -4.76 11.27
CA ASP A 39 21.86 -4.74 10.16
C ASP A 39 21.16 -4.55 8.81
N LEU A 40 20.74 -3.30 8.56
CA LEU A 40 20.11 -2.85 7.31
C LEU A 40 20.92 -3.22 6.06
N THR A 41 22.25 -3.25 6.17
CA THR A 41 23.19 -3.59 5.09
C THR A 41 23.12 -5.06 4.70
N ALA A 42 22.92 -5.97 5.66
CA ALA A 42 22.80 -7.41 5.40
C ALA A 42 21.42 -7.78 4.83
N GLU A 43 20.37 -7.03 5.22
CA GLU A 43 19.02 -7.18 4.69
C GLU A 43 18.92 -6.63 3.25
N LEU A 44 19.59 -5.51 2.97
CA LEU A 44 19.81 -4.99 1.61
C LEU A 44 20.60 -5.98 0.75
N ASP A 45 21.70 -6.55 1.26
CA ASP A 45 22.46 -7.61 0.57
C ASP A 45 21.59 -8.85 0.28
N ARG A 46 20.61 -9.16 1.15
CA ARG A 46 19.65 -10.25 0.94
C ARG A 46 18.57 -9.93 -0.10
N LEU A 47 18.07 -8.69 -0.09
CA LEU A 47 17.12 -8.18 -1.09
C LEU A 47 17.75 -8.03 -2.47
N LEU A 48 19.06 -7.75 -2.50
CA LEU A 48 19.87 -7.63 -3.70
C LEU A 48 20.44 -9.00 -4.15
N ALA A 49 20.47 -10.00 -3.28
CA ALA A 49 20.91 -11.36 -3.60
C ALA A 49 19.90 -12.08 -4.51
N GLY A 50 20.20 -12.06 -5.80
CA GLY A 50 19.40 -12.67 -6.86
C GLY A 50 19.49 -11.91 -8.18
N ASN A 51 19.97 -10.66 -8.13
CA ASN A 51 20.22 -9.85 -9.32
C ASN A 51 21.71 -9.92 -9.70
N PRO A 52 22.09 -10.38 -10.91
CA PRO A 52 23.50 -10.47 -11.33
C PRO A 52 24.24 -9.12 -11.29
N GLU A 53 23.52 -7.99 -11.30
CA GLU A 53 24.11 -6.65 -11.17
C GLU A 53 24.36 -6.22 -9.71
N ALA A 54 23.70 -6.85 -8.73
CA ALA A 54 24.04 -6.67 -7.31
C ALA A 54 25.42 -7.26 -6.96
N GLN A 55 25.86 -8.27 -7.74
CA GLN A 55 27.21 -8.80 -7.61
C GLN A 55 28.26 -7.78 -8.02
N ALA A 56 27.94 -6.87 -8.96
CA ALA A 56 28.81 -5.75 -9.33
C ALA A 56 28.90 -4.70 -8.22
N LEU A 57 27.81 -4.45 -7.48
CA LEU A 57 27.80 -3.56 -6.31
C LEU A 57 28.52 -4.16 -5.09
N SER A 58 28.50 -5.49 -4.93
CA SER A 58 29.21 -6.20 -3.84
C SER A 58 30.73 -6.29 -4.01
N GLN A 59 31.25 -6.08 -5.24
CA GLN A 59 32.68 -6.20 -5.54
C GLN A 59 33.52 -4.96 -5.23
N PHE A 60 32.89 -3.84 -4.83
CA PHE A 60 33.59 -2.59 -4.49
C PHE A 60 33.57 -2.29 -2.99
N ARG A 61 33.90 -3.30 -2.17
CA ARG A 61 34.32 -3.06 -0.78
C ARG A 61 35.83 -2.78 -0.74
N PHE A 62 36.14 -1.57 -0.28
CA PHE A 62 37.40 -1.11 0.30
C PHE A 62 38.45 -2.20 0.53
N THR A 63 39.47 -2.23 -0.32
CA THR A 63 40.80 -2.72 0.08
C THR A 63 41.76 -1.55 0.06
N GLU A 64 42.40 -1.38 1.21
CA GLU A 64 43.34 -0.35 1.60
C GLU A 64 44.47 -0.08 0.60
N GLU A 65 44.83 1.21 0.55
CA GLU A 65 46.20 1.75 0.49
C GLU A 65 47.08 1.24 -0.66
N SER A 66 47.01 1.96 -1.79
CA SER A 66 48.09 1.98 -2.77
C SER A 66 48.46 3.44 -3.02
N ASP A 67 49.53 3.89 -2.34
CA ASP A 67 50.22 5.15 -2.61
C ASP A 67 50.54 5.26 -4.10
N SER A 68 49.85 6.17 -4.78
CA SER A 68 50.20 6.61 -6.13
C SER A 68 49.69 8.04 -6.28
N ASP A 69 50.63 8.97 -6.17
CA ASP A 69 50.45 10.39 -6.49
C ASP A 69 49.99 10.53 -7.94
N ASP A 70 48.69 10.69 -8.15
CA ASP A 70 48.11 11.20 -9.39
C ASP A 70 47.01 12.19 -9.04
N ASP A 71 47.23 13.47 -9.39
CA ASP A 71 46.30 14.59 -9.20
C ASP A 71 45.10 14.49 -10.16
N SER A 72 44.40 13.37 -10.12
CA SER A 72 43.07 13.21 -10.67
C SER A 72 42.10 13.63 -9.58
N VAL A 73 41.28 14.66 -9.83
CA VAL A 73 40.12 14.97 -8.99
C VAL A 73 39.12 13.80 -9.11
N GLU A 74 39.36 12.72 -8.37
CA GLU A 74 38.40 11.65 -8.16
C GLU A 74 37.19 12.28 -7.46
N SER A 75 36.10 12.48 -8.23
CA SER A 75 34.80 12.81 -7.66
C SER A 75 34.47 11.78 -6.59
N ASP A 76 34.08 12.22 -5.39
CA ASP A 76 33.73 11.34 -4.29
C ASP A 76 32.69 10.32 -4.79
N PRO A 77 32.83 9.00 -4.58
CA PRO A 77 31.80 8.02 -4.95
C PRO A 77 30.42 8.33 -4.33
N ALA A 78 30.37 9.10 -3.23
CA ALA A 78 29.13 9.64 -2.68
C ALA A 78 28.47 10.70 -3.60
N ASP A 79 29.23 11.34 -4.50
CA ASP A 79 28.72 12.31 -5.46
C ASP A 79 27.93 11.69 -6.62
N ASP A 80 28.21 10.43 -6.97
CA ASP A 80 27.52 9.76 -8.07
C ASP A 80 26.14 9.22 -7.61
N PRO A 81 25.01 9.77 -8.11
CA PRO A 81 23.68 9.27 -7.77
C PRO A 81 23.49 7.78 -8.06
N ARG A 82 24.27 7.18 -8.96
CA ARG A 82 24.18 5.75 -9.27
C ARG A 82 24.51 4.86 -8.06
N THR A 83 25.26 5.36 -7.07
CA THR A 83 25.64 4.57 -5.89
C THR A 83 24.53 4.48 -4.85
N TRP A 84 23.55 5.39 -4.86
CA TRP A 84 22.54 5.49 -3.80
C TRP A 84 21.10 5.74 -4.29
N ALA A 85 20.87 6.10 -5.57
CA ALA A 85 19.53 6.31 -6.12
C ALA A 85 18.63 5.07 -5.97
N GLY A 86 19.24 3.88 -5.85
CA GLY A 86 18.50 2.66 -5.57
C GLY A 86 17.80 2.61 -4.20
N LEU A 87 18.13 3.52 -3.28
CA LEU A 87 17.43 3.72 -2.01
C LEU A 87 16.17 4.57 -2.16
N LEU A 88 16.12 5.44 -3.16
CA LEU A 88 14.98 6.32 -3.45
C LEU A 88 13.99 5.67 -4.41
N PHE A 89 14.48 4.87 -5.36
CA PHE A 89 13.67 4.30 -6.42
C PHE A 89 13.66 2.78 -6.35
N GLY A 90 12.49 2.22 -6.05
CA GLY A 90 12.25 0.78 -6.08
C GLY A 90 12.33 0.20 -7.50
N PRO A 91 12.38 -1.13 -7.63
CA PRO A 91 12.42 -1.82 -8.92
C PRO A 91 11.36 -1.32 -9.91
N ALA A 92 10.11 -1.18 -9.47
CA ALA A 92 9.01 -0.72 -10.34
C ALA A 92 9.29 0.65 -10.98
N SER A 93 9.80 1.62 -10.22
CA SER A 93 10.14 2.95 -10.74
C SER A 93 11.31 2.90 -11.75
N ARG A 94 12.20 1.92 -11.64
CA ARG A 94 13.31 1.74 -12.59
C ARG A 94 12.87 1.12 -13.91
N ASP A 95 11.78 0.36 -13.89
CA ASP A 95 11.20 -0.22 -15.10
C ASP A 95 10.30 0.80 -15.85
N GLU A 96 9.69 1.73 -15.11
CA GLU A 96 8.75 2.71 -15.66
C GLU A 96 9.41 4.00 -16.18
N TYR A 97 10.44 4.49 -15.48
CA TYR A 97 11.07 5.77 -15.81
C TYR A 97 12.43 5.58 -16.47
N GLU A 98 12.75 6.48 -17.41
CA GLU A 98 14.07 6.56 -18.03
C GLU A 98 15.16 6.80 -16.98
N ALA A 99 16.29 6.09 -17.13
CA ALA A 99 17.38 6.13 -16.15
C ALA A 99 17.90 7.56 -15.89
N GLU A 100 18.01 8.40 -16.93
CA GLU A 100 18.44 9.79 -16.75
C GLU A 100 17.44 10.62 -15.92
N ALA A 101 16.14 10.40 -16.09
CA ALA A 101 15.12 11.12 -15.29
C ALA A 101 15.21 10.73 -13.80
N LEU A 102 15.46 9.46 -13.51
CA LEU A 102 15.69 8.99 -12.13
C LEU A 102 16.97 9.61 -11.55
N LEU A 103 18.07 9.62 -12.31
CA LEU A 103 19.33 10.20 -11.85
C LEU A 103 19.25 11.72 -11.67
N ASP A 104 18.54 12.43 -12.54
CA ASP A 104 18.30 13.87 -12.40
C ASP A 104 17.42 14.17 -11.18
N THR A 105 16.38 13.37 -10.94
CA THR A 105 15.54 13.49 -9.73
C THR A 105 16.35 13.20 -8.48
N ALA A 106 17.18 12.15 -8.47
CA ALA A 106 18.09 11.88 -7.35
C ALA A 106 19.01 13.08 -7.09
N ARG A 107 19.68 13.62 -8.11
CA ARG A 107 20.53 14.82 -7.96
C ARG A 107 19.75 15.99 -7.35
N ALA A 108 18.54 16.25 -7.83
CA ALA A 108 17.68 17.31 -7.29
C ALA A 108 17.33 17.11 -5.81
N VAL A 109 16.99 15.88 -5.40
CA VAL A 109 16.71 15.53 -4.00
C VAL A 109 17.96 15.70 -3.13
N ARG A 110 19.13 15.31 -3.62
CA ARG A 110 20.41 15.52 -2.94
C ARG A 110 20.72 17.01 -2.77
N ASP A 111 20.59 17.80 -3.83
CA ASP A 111 20.80 19.24 -3.80
C ASP A 111 19.82 19.93 -2.84
N LEU A 112 18.60 19.43 -2.75
CA LEU A 112 17.64 19.88 -1.74
C LEU A 112 18.10 19.54 -0.32
N ALA A 113 18.54 18.31 -0.07
CA ALA A 113 19.04 17.89 1.24
C ALA A 113 20.25 18.74 1.70
N ASN A 114 21.17 19.05 0.78
CA ASN A 114 22.35 19.87 1.08
C ASN A 114 22.02 21.33 1.40
N ARG A 115 20.89 21.87 0.90
CA ARG A 115 20.49 23.26 1.15
C ARG A 115 19.98 23.49 2.57
N GLY A 116 19.42 22.46 3.21
CA GLY A 116 18.89 22.52 4.59
C GLY A 116 19.98 22.42 5.68
N THR A 117 21.18 21.94 5.35
CA THR A 117 22.26 21.76 6.32
C THR A 117 23.00 23.07 6.60
N THR A 118 22.83 23.67 7.78
CA THR A 118 23.58 24.85 8.21
C THR A 118 25.04 24.49 8.53
N HIS A 119 25.95 24.83 7.61
CA HIS A 119 27.39 25.09 7.76
C HIS A 119 28.07 24.69 9.10
N ALA A 120 28.73 23.51 9.12
CA ALA A 120 30.03 23.22 9.76
C ALA A 120 30.40 21.71 9.75
N GLU A 121 29.42 20.82 9.55
CA GLU A 121 29.62 19.36 9.33
C GLU A 121 29.09 18.94 7.94
N ALA A 122 29.18 19.86 6.98
CA ALA A 122 28.69 19.64 5.63
C ALA A 122 29.63 18.72 4.84
N ALA A 123 29.02 17.78 4.11
CA ALA A 123 29.58 17.04 2.97
C ALA A 123 30.51 15.86 3.28
N THR A 124 29.96 14.76 3.80
CA THR A 124 30.55 13.43 3.48
C THR A 124 29.52 12.32 3.46
N ASP A 125 28.43 12.40 4.24
CA ASP A 125 27.40 11.36 4.26
C ASP A 125 26.09 11.82 3.59
N VAL A 126 25.95 11.50 2.29
CA VAL A 126 24.72 11.73 1.52
C VAL A 126 23.51 11.09 2.19
N LEU A 127 23.67 9.93 2.82
CA LEU A 127 22.57 9.23 3.46
C LEU A 127 22.07 9.96 4.70
N ALA A 128 22.95 10.61 5.46
CA ALA A 128 22.55 11.45 6.59
C ALA A 128 21.70 12.63 6.13
N GLY A 129 22.10 13.31 5.05
CA GLY A 129 21.34 14.41 4.46
C GLY A 129 19.98 13.97 3.93
N LEU A 130 19.92 12.85 3.20
CA LEU A 130 18.66 12.30 2.70
C LEU A 130 17.71 11.95 3.84
N ARG A 131 18.21 11.31 4.90
CA ARG A 131 17.39 10.97 6.07
C ARG A 131 16.81 12.20 6.76
N GLU A 132 17.59 13.27 6.88
CA GLU A 132 17.10 14.51 7.48
C GLU A 132 16.02 15.16 6.62
N LEU A 133 16.24 15.24 5.30
CA LEU A 133 15.22 15.70 4.36
C LEU A 133 13.95 14.84 4.46
N THR A 134 14.08 13.51 4.55
CA THR A 134 12.94 12.61 4.72
C THR A 134 12.17 12.91 6.01
N ARG A 135 12.85 13.15 7.14
CA ARG A 135 12.16 13.52 8.39
C ARG A 135 11.38 14.81 8.23
N GLN A 136 12.00 15.83 7.64
CA GLN A 136 11.36 17.12 7.41
C GLN A 136 10.12 16.98 6.52
N VAL A 137 10.26 16.34 5.36
CA VAL A 137 9.18 16.21 4.37
C VAL A 137 8.03 15.34 4.88
N LEU A 138 8.35 14.22 5.54
CA LEU A 138 7.35 13.29 6.08
C LEU A 138 6.82 13.69 7.46
N GLY A 139 7.27 14.81 8.03
CA GLY A 139 6.87 15.28 9.36
C GLY A 139 7.21 14.31 10.50
N LEU A 140 8.32 13.57 10.36
CA LEU A 140 8.80 12.65 11.40
C LEU A 140 9.48 13.43 12.53
N ALA A 141 9.48 12.88 13.74
CA ALA A 141 10.23 13.46 14.85
C ALA A 141 11.73 13.48 14.55
N ASP A 142 12.47 14.46 15.08
CA ASP A 142 13.89 14.69 14.81
C ASP A 142 14.79 13.44 15.02
N GLN A 143 14.41 12.57 15.95
CA GLN A 143 15.15 11.34 16.30
C GLN A 143 14.50 10.07 15.75
N ALA A 144 13.46 10.19 14.92
CA ALA A 144 12.84 9.05 14.27
C ALA A 144 13.85 8.36 13.36
N GLN A 145 13.87 7.02 13.43
CA GLN A 145 14.63 6.22 12.50
C GLN A 145 13.97 6.30 11.13
N VAL A 146 14.76 6.66 10.12
CA VAL A 146 14.34 6.72 8.72
C VAL A 146 14.79 5.43 8.05
N GLY A 147 13.83 4.60 7.66
CA GLY A 147 14.07 3.34 6.98
C GLY A 147 14.13 3.49 5.46
N ALA A 148 14.41 2.38 4.77
CA ALA A 148 14.42 2.32 3.31
C ALA A 148 13.05 2.71 2.71
N ARG A 149 11.95 2.33 3.37
CA ARG A 149 10.61 2.69 2.93
C ARG A 149 10.37 4.20 2.95
N ASP A 150 10.81 4.89 3.99
CA ASP A 150 10.64 6.34 4.10
C ASP A 150 11.45 7.07 3.01
N LEU A 151 12.65 6.57 2.70
CA LEU A 151 13.47 7.05 1.59
C LEU A 151 12.81 6.78 0.23
N MET A 152 12.21 5.61 0.02
CA MET A 152 11.46 5.32 -1.20
C MET A 152 10.20 6.17 -1.34
N LEU A 153 9.52 6.49 -0.22
CA LEU A 153 8.39 7.41 -0.23
C LEU A 153 8.82 8.83 -0.60
N LEU A 154 9.98 9.29 -0.11
CA LEU A 154 10.58 10.56 -0.52
C LEU A 154 10.92 10.53 -2.02
N GLY A 155 11.56 9.47 -2.51
CA GLY A 155 11.91 9.31 -3.92
C GLY A 155 10.69 9.30 -4.85
N SER A 156 9.64 8.55 -4.48
CA SER A 156 8.37 8.56 -5.20
C SER A 156 7.72 9.95 -5.17
N LEU A 157 7.70 10.63 -4.01
CA LEU A 157 7.17 11.99 -3.92
C LEU A 157 7.91 12.95 -4.83
N ALA A 158 9.24 12.82 -4.89
CA ALA A 158 10.08 13.60 -5.77
C ALA A 158 9.78 13.36 -7.25
N LEU A 159 9.45 12.12 -7.66
CA LEU A 159 9.09 11.82 -9.04
C LEU A 159 7.75 12.46 -9.46
N SER A 160 6.79 12.54 -8.54
CA SER A 160 5.49 13.15 -8.81
C SER A 160 5.48 14.68 -8.62
N ALA A 161 6.61 15.28 -8.21
CA ALA A 161 6.70 16.69 -7.89
C ALA A 161 7.16 17.51 -9.11
N ASP A 162 6.53 18.66 -9.33
CA ASP A 162 7.00 19.61 -10.32
C ASP A 162 8.33 20.27 -9.89
N PRO A 163 9.12 20.84 -10.82
CA PRO A 163 10.39 21.48 -10.50
C PRO A 163 10.29 22.57 -9.41
N GLY A 164 9.15 23.28 -9.32
CA GLY A 164 8.90 24.26 -8.28
C GLY A 164 8.69 23.65 -6.89
N GLN A 165 8.13 22.43 -6.82
CA GLN A 165 7.91 21.71 -5.58
C GLN A 165 9.21 21.03 -5.10
N LEU A 166 10.00 20.49 -6.02
CA LEU A 166 11.35 19.96 -5.74
C LEU A 166 12.36 21.03 -5.32
N ALA A 167 12.04 22.30 -5.53
CA ALA A 167 12.90 23.40 -5.15
C ALA A 167 12.93 23.63 -3.63
N ASP A 168 11.97 23.14 -2.85
CA ASP A 168 11.87 23.42 -1.41
C ASP A 168 11.24 22.25 -0.64
N ALA A 169 11.82 21.90 0.50
CA ALA A 169 11.31 20.83 1.36
C ALA A 169 9.91 21.18 1.91
N ASP A 170 9.63 22.46 2.16
CA ASP A 170 8.31 22.91 2.61
C ASP A 170 7.24 22.81 1.52
N GLU A 171 7.63 22.90 0.24
CA GLU A 171 6.72 22.68 -0.88
C GLU A 171 6.44 21.19 -1.07
N LEU A 172 7.46 20.32 -0.93
CA LEU A 172 7.25 18.86 -0.91
C LEU A 172 6.34 18.43 0.25
N ALA A 173 6.56 18.99 1.45
CA ALA A 173 5.70 18.72 2.60
C ALA A 173 4.24 19.20 2.38
N ARG A 174 4.06 20.33 1.69
CA ARG A 174 2.73 20.83 1.30
C ARG A 174 2.06 19.95 0.25
N LEU A 175 2.80 19.47 -0.75
CA LEU A 175 2.30 18.49 -1.71
C LEU A 175 1.84 17.22 -0.99
N LEU A 176 2.67 16.71 -0.07
CA LEU A 176 2.37 15.54 0.74
C LEU A 176 1.07 15.74 1.55
N THR A 177 0.95 16.87 2.24
CA THR A 177 -0.23 17.22 3.04
C THR A 177 -1.48 17.32 2.18
N TYR A 178 -1.37 17.90 0.99
CA TYR A 178 -2.47 17.98 0.03
C TYR A 178 -2.94 16.60 -0.42
N GLN A 179 -2.00 15.70 -0.77
CA GLN A 179 -2.30 14.32 -1.14
C GLN A 179 -2.93 13.55 0.03
N ASP A 180 -2.47 13.77 1.26
CA ASP A 180 -2.96 13.08 2.46
C ASP A 180 -4.36 13.49 2.89
N GLY A 181 -4.91 14.58 2.35
CA GLY A 181 -6.29 14.97 2.59
C GLY A 181 -7.29 13.85 2.26
N VAL A 182 -6.96 12.96 1.32
CA VAL A 182 -7.83 11.82 0.93
C VAL A 182 -7.73 10.61 1.86
N LEU A 183 -6.78 10.60 2.80
CA LEU A 183 -6.57 9.53 3.78
C LEU A 183 -7.36 9.72 5.08
N GLY A 184 -8.17 10.78 5.18
CA GLY A 184 -8.98 11.08 6.37
C GLY A 184 -10.03 10.01 6.69
N GLU A 185 -10.52 9.99 7.94
CA GLU A 185 -11.44 8.94 8.45
C GLU A 185 -12.70 8.75 7.60
N GLY A 186 -13.19 9.82 6.96
CA GLY A 186 -14.39 9.80 6.12
C GLY A 186 -14.25 9.02 4.81
N THR A 187 -13.05 8.57 4.45
CA THR A 187 -12.79 7.73 3.27
C THR A 187 -12.55 6.26 3.64
N GLY A 188 -12.70 5.87 4.90
CA GLY A 188 -12.66 4.46 5.30
C GLY A 188 -13.82 3.64 4.72
N LEU A 189 -13.62 2.33 4.59
CA LEU A 189 -14.71 1.42 4.23
C LEU A 189 -15.85 1.48 5.26
N GLY A 190 -17.07 1.17 4.82
CA GLY A 190 -18.24 1.14 5.69
C GLY A 190 -18.08 0.20 6.91
N PRO A 191 -18.86 0.42 7.99
CA PRO A 191 -18.75 -0.38 9.21
C PRO A 191 -18.88 -1.89 8.94
N GLY A 192 -17.97 -2.68 9.51
CA GLY A 192 -17.97 -4.15 9.37
C GLY A 192 -17.45 -4.68 8.03
N ARG A 193 -16.79 -3.84 7.22
CA ARG A 193 -16.20 -4.22 5.93
C ARG A 193 -14.69 -4.49 5.97
N GLY A 194 -14.07 -4.39 7.14
CA GLY A 194 -12.62 -4.56 7.31
C GLY A 194 -11.86 -3.25 7.13
N ALA A 195 -10.54 -3.37 6.93
CA ALA A 195 -9.67 -2.23 6.71
C ALA A 195 -9.63 -1.85 5.23
N GLY A 196 -9.56 -0.56 4.93
CA GLY A 196 -9.49 -0.10 3.55
C GLY A 196 -9.95 1.32 3.32
N ARG A 197 -10.03 1.69 2.04
CA ARG A 197 -10.50 2.98 1.55
C ARG A 197 -11.61 2.84 0.53
N ASP A 198 -12.64 3.66 0.70
CA ASP A 198 -13.69 3.89 -0.28
C ASP A 198 -13.54 5.27 -0.90
N TRP A 199 -12.85 5.33 -2.03
CA TRP A 199 -12.73 6.49 -2.89
C TRP A 199 -13.64 6.40 -4.13
N SER A 200 -14.53 5.42 -4.19
CA SER A 200 -15.36 5.13 -5.35
C SER A 200 -16.47 6.18 -5.58
N GLY A 201 -16.75 7.01 -4.58
CA GLY A 201 -17.80 8.03 -4.64
C GLY A 201 -19.22 7.45 -4.55
N THR A 202 -19.38 6.18 -4.18
CA THR A 202 -20.69 5.49 -4.05
C THR A 202 -21.49 5.92 -2.81
N GLY A 203 -20.99 6.86 -2.02
CA GLY A 203 -21.68 7.38 -0.84
C GLY A 203 -21.63 6.44 0.38
N GLY A 204 -20.55 5.66 0.51
CA GLY A 204 -20.36 4.70 1.61
C GLY A 204 -21.03 3.35 1.38
N LEU A 205 -21.48 3.09 0.16
CA LEU A 205 -21.98 1.80 -0.27
C LEU A 205 -20.79 0.91 -0.64
N THR A 206 -20.28 0.18 0.36
CA THR A 206 -19.22 -0.80 0.20
C THR A 206 -19.83 -2.21 0.08
N PRO A 207 -19.62 -2.94 -1.03
CA PRO A 207 -20.11 -4.30 -1.19
C PRO A 207 -19.41 -5.26 -0.21
N PRO A 208 -19.91 -6.51 -0.04
CA PRO A 208 -19.12 -7.57 0.57
C PRO A 208 -17.78 -7.75 -0.16
N LEU A 209 -16.68 -7.90 0.58
CA LEU A 209 -15.31 -7.98 0.07
C LEU A 209 -14.70 -9.39 0.18
N ASP A 210 -15.46 -10.32 0.73
CA ASP A 210 -15.16 -11.75 0.82
C ASP A 210 -15.58 -12.52 -0.45
N THR A 211 -16.24 -11.84 -1.38
CA THR A 211 -16.70 -12.37 -2.66
C THR A 211 -16.52 -11.35 -3.78
N TYR A 212 -16.48 -11.83 -5.02
CA TYR A 212 -16.56 -11.00 -6.21
C TYR A 212 -17.47 -11.65 -7.25
N ALA A 213 -18.06 -10.84 -8.12
CA ALA A 213 -18.86 -11.30 -9.24
C ALA A 213 -18.05 -11.20 -10.54
N ALA A 214 -17.96 -12.29 -11.29
CA ALA A 214 -17.42 -12.27 -12.64
C ALA A 214 -18.58 -12.44 -13.62
N GLN A 215 -18.64 -11.61 -14.66
CA GLN A 215 -19.59 -11.82 -15.74
C GLN A 215 -19.17 -13.02 -16.58
N ASP A 216 -20.10 -13.94 -16.84
CA ASP A 216 -19.93 -14.97 -17.85
C ASP A 216 -20.12 -14.41 -19.28
N GLU A 217 -19.85 -15.24 -20.30
CA GLU A 217 -20.02 -14.85 -21.70
C GLU A 217 -21.46 -14.45 -22.05
N ASP A 218 -22.45 -14.98 -21.31
CA ASP A 218 -23.89 -14.70 -21.48
C ASP A 218 -24.36 -13.47 -20.69
N GLY A 219 -23.44 -12.77 -19.99
CA GLY A 219 -23.69 -11.58 -19.19
C GLY A 219 -24.36 -11.85 -17.83
N THR A 220 -24.39 -13.10 -17.38
CA THR A 220 -24.87 -13.48 -16.06
C THR A 220 -23.71 -13.41 -15.06
N PRO A 221 -23.88 -12.72 -13.91
CA PRO A 221 -22.84 -12.68 -12.89
C PRO A 221 -22.78 -14.02 -12.14
N ALA A 222 -21.60 -14.64 -12.12
CA ALA A 222 -21.27 -15.75 -11.23
C ALA A 222 -20.49 -15.21 -10.02
N VAL A 223 -20.95 -15.56 -8.81
CA VAL A 223 -20.31 -15.11 -7.56
C VAL A 223 -19.26 -16.13 -7.12
N TRP A 224 -18.05 -15.64 -6.91
CA TRP A 224 -16.87 -16.41 -6.50
C TRP A 224 -16.36 -15.92 -5.14
N PRO A 225 -15.76 -16.81 -4.33
CA PRO A 225 -15.05 -16.38 -3.14
C PRO A 225 -13.84 -15.53 -3.54
N ALA A 226 -13.55 -14.50 -2.75
CA ALA A 226 -12.33 -13.73 -2.89
C ALA A 226 -11.09 -14.62 -2.62
N PRO A 227 -10.01 -14.49 -3.41
CA PRO A 227 -8.77 -15.24 -3.18
C PRO A 227 -7.90 -14.65 -2.05
N TRP A 228 -8.23 -13.46 -1.54
CA TRP A 228 -7.51 -12.80 -0.44
C TRP A 228 -8.19 -13.06 0.92
N PRO A 229 -7.44 -13.49 1.95
CA PRO A 229 -7.90 -13.49 3.34
C PRO A 229 -7.55 -12.15 4.02
N ASP A 230 -8.48 -11.58 4.79
CA ASP A 230 -8.28 -10.42 5.67
C ASP A 230 -7.33 -9.34 5.09
N ALA A 231 -7.83 -8.61 4.09
CA ALA A 231 -7.04 -7.67 3.29
C ALA A 231 -7.43 -6.21 3.52
N TYR A 232 -6.47 -5.32 3.28
CA TYR A 232 -6.71 -3.90 3.13
C TYR A 232 -7.18 -3.60 1.70
N VAL A 233 -8.44 -3.18 1.53
CA VAL A 233 -9.06 -3.00 0.21
C VAL A 233 -9.15 -1.53 -0.19
N VAL A 234 -8.76 -1.21 -1.42
CA VAL A 234 -8.87 0.13 -2.01
C VAL A 234 -9.91 0.10 -3.12
N LEU A 235 -11.03 0.80 -2.91
CA LEU A 235 -12.07 1.03 -3.91
C LEU A 235 -11.91 2.43 -4.49
N ALA A 236 -11.91 2.55 -5.81
CA ALA A 236 -11.82 3.83 -6.49
C ALA A 236 -12.51 3.77 -7.86
N GLN A 237 -12.71 4.93 -8.48
CA GLN A 237 -13.32 5.02 -9.81
C GLN A 237 -12.31 5.52 -10.85
N SER A 238 -12.15 4.74 -11.93
CA SER A 238 -11.44 5.20 -13.12
C SER A 238 -12.25 6.25 -13.87
N ALA A 239 -11.58 7.26 -14.38
CA ALA A 239 -12.14 8.29 -15.24
C ALA A 239 -11.22 8.55 -16.44
N GLY A 240 -11.20 7.60 -17.39
CA GLY A 240 -10.30 7.64 -18.53
C GLY A 240 -8.90 7.22 -18.12
N ASP A 241 -7.93 8.07 -18.41
CA ASP A 241 -6.50 7.90 -18.11
C ASP A 241 -6.11 8.15 -16.65
N ALA A 242 -7.06 8.56 -15.81
CA ALA A 242 -6.80 8.95 -14.44
C ALA A 242 -7.75 8.28 -13.45
N LEU A 243 -7.29 8.14 -12.21
CA LEU A 243 -8.13 7.73 -11.09
C LEU A 243 -8.71 8.95 -10.39
N ARG A 244 -10.01 8.91 -10.09
CA ARG A 244 -10.68 9.92 -9.26
C ARG A 244 -10.86 9.38 -7.87
N LEU A 245 -10.27 10.06 -6.90
CA LEU A 245 -10.41 9.75 -5.50
C LEU A 245 -11.45 10.68 -4.89
N HIS A 246 -12.63 10.14 -4.61
CA HIS A 246 -13.70 10.88 -3.99
C HIS A 246 -13.52 10.92 -2.48
N THR A 247 -13.55 12.13 -1.92
CA THR A 247 -13.61 12.38 -0.48
C THR A 247 -14.90 13.13 -0.14
N PRO A 248 -15.28 13.23 1.14
CA PRO A 248 -16.43 14.06 1.54
C PRO A 248 -16.30 15.54 1.13
N ASP A 249 -15.07 16.06 1.05
CA ASP A 249 -14.79 17.48 0.87
C ASP A 249 -14.29 17.84 -0.55
N ALA A 250 -13.75 16.87 -1.29
CA ALA A 250 -13.09 17.12 -2.58
C ALA A 250 -13.04 15.86 -3.47
N VAL A 251 -12.59 16.06 -4.72
CA VAL A 251 -12.20 14.97 -5.61
C VAL A 251 -10.76 15.22 -6.04
N LEU A 252 -9.87 14.28 -5.73
CA LEU A 252 -8.47 14.32 -6.17
C LEU A 252 -8.36 13.48 -7.46
N ARG A 253 -7.69 14.01 -8.49
CA ARG A 253 -7.37 13.29 -9.71
C ARG A 253 -5.90 12.87 -9.65
N ILE A 254 -5.64 11.59 -9.83
CA ILE A 254 -4.28 11.02 -9.87
C ILE A 254 -4.08 10.38 -11.25
N GLU A 255 -3.03 10.82 -11.94
CA GLU A 255 -2.63 10.31 -13.26
C GLU A 255 -1.38 9.42 -13.14
N ASP A 256 -0.51 9.74 -12.17
CA ASP A 256 0.75 9.04 -11.94
C ASP A 256 0.54 7.79 -11.08
N THR A 257 1.02 6.64 -11.58
CA THR A 257 1.00 5.37 -10.86
C THR A 257 1.76 5.48 -9.53
N ALA A 258 2.91 6.18 -9.53
CA ALA A 258 3.79 6.33 -8.38
C ALA A 258 3.13 7.18 -7.29
N GLU A 259 2.37 8.21 -7.68
CA GLU A 259 1.57 9.02 -6.77
C GLU A 259 0.51 8.16 -6.08
N LEU A 260 -0.23 7.34 -6.83
CA LEU A 260 -1.25 6.45 -6.28
C LEU A 260 -0.62 5.40 -5.34
N ALA A 261 0.48 4.78 -5.74
CA ALA A 261 1.17 3.78 -4.95
C ALA A 261 1.70 4.37 -3.64
N ARG A 262 2.29 5.57 -3.68
CA ARG A 262 2.73 6.33 -2.50
C ARG A 262 1.57 6.66 -1.57
N LEU A 263 0.43 7.05 -2.11
CA LEU A 263 -0.76 7.35 -1.30
C LEU A 263 -1.25 6.11 -0.54
N ILE A 264 -1.41 4.98 -1.22
CA ILE A 264 -1.81 3.70 -0.61
C ILE A 264 -0.75 3.23 0.41
N ALA A 265 0.52 3.40 0.08
CA ALA A 265 1.61 3.01 0.95
C ALA A 265 1.68 3.83 2.24
N ARG A 266 1.21 5.07 2.27
CA ARG A 266 1.27 5.95 3.46
C ARG A 266 0.03 5.91 4.34
N ASP A 267 -0.98 5.14 3.96
CA ASP A 267 -2.21 5.07 4.74
C ASP A 267 -1.95 4.62 6.19
N PRO A 268 -2.25 5.48 7.19
CA PRO A 268 -1.98 5.17 8.59
C PRO A 268 -2.94 4.12 9.17
N HIS A 269 -4.08 3.87 8.53
CA HIS A 269 -5.07 2.89 8.96
C HIS A 269 -4.86 1.51 8.33
N ARG A 270 -3.81 1.34 7.50
CA ARG A 270 -3.45 0.04 6.95
C ARG A 270 -2.85 -0.87 8.04
N PRO A 271 -3.42 -2.07 8.28
CA PRO A 271 -2.80 -3.03 9.17
C PRO A 271 -1.45 -3.51 8.61
N ALA A 272 -0.48 -3.71 9.50
CA ALA A 272 0.84 -4.20 9.11
C ALA A 272 0.77 -5.68 8.70
N GLY A 273 1.36 -6.03 7.56
CA GLY A 273 1.43 -7.40 7.06
C GLY A 273 0.21 -7.93 6.30
N ASP A 274 -0.91 -7.19 6.28
CA ASP A 274 -2.09 -7.59 5.52
C ASP A 274 -1.86 -7.44 4.00
N ASP A 275 -2.45 -8.35 3.23
CA ASP A 275 -2.54 -8.25 1.78
C ASP A 275 -3.27 -6.97 1.38
N ILE A 276 -2.92 -6.40 0.22
CA ILE A 276 -3.54 -5.19 -0.31
C ILE A 276 -4.35 -5.56 -1.55
N VAL A 277 -5.61 -5.13 -1.64
CA VAL A 277 -6.46 -5.38 -2.81
C VAL A 277 -6.75 -4.07 -3.53
N LEU A 278 -6.34 -3.97 -4.79
CA LEU A 278 -6.63 -2.86 -5.68
C LEU A 278 -7.91 -3.17 -6.45
N ALA A 279 -9.04 -2.67 -5.93
CA ALA A 279 -10.38 -2.92 -6.45
C ALA A 279 -10.90 -1.73 -7.27
N PHE A 280 -10.12 -1.35 -8.29
CA PHE A 280 -10.46 -0.33 -9.28
C PHE A 280 -9.81 -0.67 -10.64
N ALA A 281 -10.36 -0.09 -11.71
CA ALA A 281 -9.75 -0.15 -13.04
C ALA A 281 -8.63 0.87 -13.19
N HIS A 282 -7.54 0.51 -13.86
CA HIS A 282 -6.45 1.39 -14.26
C HIS A 282 -5.74 0.78 -15.48
N ASP A 283 -5.34 1.59 -16.47
CA ASP A 283 -4.70 1.07 -17.69
C ASP A 283 -3.38 0.36 -17.37
N ASP A 284 -2.58 0.93 -16.45
CA ASP A 284 -1.34 0.35 -15.94
C ASP A 284 -1.47 -0.28 -14.55
N ILE A 285 -2.56 -1.00 -14.28
CA ILE A 285 -2.85 -1.56 -12.95
C ILE A 285 -1.74 -2.48 -12.39
N GLU A 286 -1.04 -3.23 -13.26
CA GLU A 286 0.09 -4.06 -12.85
C GLU A 286 1.27 -3.22 -12.33
N THR A 287 1.55 -2.08 -12.98
CA THR A 287 2.61 -1.15 -12.56
C THR A 287 2.28 -0.56 -11.18
N VAL A 288 1.04 -0.12 -10.98
CA VAL A 288 0.55 0.33 -9.67
C VAL A 288 0.71 -0.77 -8.62
N ALA A 289 0.31 -2.01 -8.94
CA ALA A 289 0.42 -3.14 -8.02
C ALA A 289 1.89 -3.43 -7.62
N ARG A 290 2.82 -3.36 -8.59
CA ARG A 290 4.24 -3.56 -8.35
C ARG A 290 4.83 -2.48 -7.46
N GLN A 291 4.53 -1.20 -7.74
CA GLN A 291 4.99 -0.09 -6.92
C GLN A 291 4.42 -0.15 -5.49
N VAL A 292 3.14 -0.50 -5.33
CA VAL A 292 2.53 -0.68 -4.01
C VAL A 292 3.22 -1.83 -3.27
N ALA A 293 3.50 -2.96 -3.93
CA ALA A 293 4.22 -4.07 -3.32
C ALA A 293 5.63 -3.62 -2.87
N ASP A 294 6.40 -2.97 -3.75
CA ASP A 294 7.75 -2.49 -3.43
C ASP A 294 7.75 -1.49 -2.26
N LEU A 295 6.79 -0.55 -2.22
CA LEU A 295 6.69 0.46 -1.15
C LEU A 295 6.17 -0.11 0.17
N THR A 296 5.33 -1.14 0.15
CA THR A 296 4.69 -1.67 1.36
C THR A 296 5.35 -2.93 1.91
N GLY A 297 6.07 -3.68 1.06
CA GLY A 297 6.59 -5.00 1.38
C GLY A 297 5.52 -6.11 1.40
N ASN A 298 4.27 -5.78 1.07
CA ASN A 298 3.13 -6.71 1.17
C ASN A 298 2.75 -7.27 -0.19
N ARG A 299 2.01 -8.39 -0.19
CA ARG A 299 1.38 -8.92 -1.39
C ARG A 299 0.23 -8.01 -1.82
N VAL A 300 0.12 -7.79 -3.12
CA VAL A 300 -0.93 -7.00 -3.75
C VAL A 300 -1.76 -7.88 -4.69
N TRP A 301 -3.07 -7.76 -4.58
CA TRP A 301 -4.06 -8.36 -5.46
C TRP A 301 -4.62 -7.30 -6.39
N TYR A 302 -4.68 -7.60 -7.68
CA TYR A 302 -5.23 -6.71 -8.69
C TYR A 302 -5.94 -7.51 -9.79
N SER A 303 -6.73 -6.82 -10.60
CA SER A 303 -7.45 -7.43 -11.74
C SER A 303 -7.31 -6.52 -12.95
N GLU A 304 -6.86 -7.09 -14.07
CA GLU A 304 -6.86 -6.40 -15.37
C GLU A 304 -8.27 -6.29 -15.96
N LEU A 305 -9.24 -7.03 -15.42
CA LEU A 305 -10.64 -7.03 -15.86
C LEU A 305 -11.46 -5.89 -15.25
N GLY A 306 -10.84 -4.72 -15.03
CA GLY A 306 -11.52 -3.48 -14.64
C GLY A 306 -12.53 -3.62 -13.48
N PRO A 307 -12.11 -4.05 -12.28
CA PRO A 307 -13.02 -4.25 -11.16
C PRO A 307 -13.75 -2.95 -10.80
N LYS A 308 -15.06 -3.05 -10.53
CA LYS A 308 -15.92 -1.94 -10.15
C LYS A 308 -17.01 -2.37 -9.18
N VAL A 309 -17.43 -1.45 -8.31
CA VAL A 309 -18.64 -1.66 -7.51
C VAL A 309 -19.85 -1.57 -8.43
N ALA A 310 -20.68 -2.61 -8.43
CA ALA A 310 -21.89 -2.67 -9.24
C ALA A 310 -23.06 -3.26 -8.46
N THR A 311 -24.26 -2.74 -8.72
CA THR A 311 -25.51 -3.29 -8.18
C THR A 311 -26.14 -4.24 -9.19
N ASP A 312 -26.41 -5.48 -8.78
CA ASP A 312 -27.24 -6.40 -9.57
C ASP A 312 -28.68 -5.88 -9.60
N TRP A 313 -29.16 -5.51 -10.79
CA TRP A 313 -30.49 -4.95 -10.96
C TRP A 313 -31.63 -5.93 -10.61
N ARG A 314 -31.38 -7.25 -10.60
CA ARG A 314 -32.40 -8.26 -10.28
C ARG A 314 -32.61 -8.41 -8.80
N THR A 315 -31.52 -8.43 -8.04
CA THR A 315 -31.53 -8.70 -6.60
C THR A 315 -31.37 -7.44 -5.75
N GLY A 316 -30.88 -6.35 -6.35
CA GLY A 316 -30.46 -5.15 -5.65
C GLY A 316 -29.16 -5.33 -4.85
N ALA A 317 -28.48 -6.47 -4.98
CA ALA A 317 -27.26 -6.77 -4.24
C ALA A 317 -26.06 -6.05 -4.86
N GLU A 318 -25.18 -5.51 -4.01
CA GLU A 318 -23.94 -4.87 -4.44
C GLU A 318 -22.80 -5.88 -4.44
N HIS A 319 -22.02 -5.87 -5.52
CA HIS A 319 -20.88 -6.76 -5.70
C HIS A 319 -19.66 -5.96 -6.18
N LEU A 320 -18.48 -6.41 -5.78
CA LEU A 320 -17.26 -6.13 -6.51
C LEU A 320 -17.30 -6.95 -7.80
N MET A 321 -17.52 -6.30 -8.93
CA MET A 321 -17.72 -6.96 -10.22
C MET A 321 -16.52 -6.75 -11.13
N THR A 322 -16.05 -7.82 -11.77
CA THR A 322 -15.06 -7.76 -12.86
C THR A 322 -15.77 -7.87 -14.21
N ASP A 323 -15.14 -7.33 -15.24
CA ASP A 323 -15.54 -7.56 -16.62
C ASP A 323 -15.31 -9.04 -17.02
N PRO A 324 -15.91 -9.52 -18.12
CA PRO A 324 -15.81 -10.91 -18.53
C PRO A 324 -14.36 -11.35 -18.77
N ALA A 325 -13.96 -12.46 -18.16
CA ALA A 325 -12.65 -13.06 -18.41
C ALA A 325 -12.69 -13.87 -19.72
N PRO A 326 -11.68 -13.75 -20.60
CA PRO A 326 -11.65 -14.49 -21.88
C PRO A 326 -11.66 -16.01 -21.73
N ASP A 327 -11.21 -16.54 -20.59
CA ASP A 327 -11.14 -17.99 -20.31
C ASP A 327 -12.17 -18.49 -19.28
N GLY A 328 -13.16 -17.66 -18.90
CA GLY A 328 -14.21 -18.03 -17.97
C GLY A 328 -13.81 -17.99 -16.48
N GLY A 329 -14.10 -16.85 -15.84
CA GLY A 329 -14.55 -16.72 -14.44
C GLY A 329 -13.62 -17.05 -13.25
N ALA A 330 -12.60 -17.90 -13.37
CA ALA A 330 -11.86 -18.41 -12.19
C ALA A 330 -10.53 -17.69 -11.89
N HIS A 331 -9.99 -16.92 -12.84
CA HIS A 331 -8.68 -16.26 -12.74
C HIS A 331 -8.79 -14.75 -12.98
N ALA A 332 -9.85 -14.12 -12.45
CA ALA A 332 -10.08 -12.70 -12.62
C ALA A 332 -9.06 -11.82 -11.88
N TRP A 333 -8.34 -12.39 -10.91
CA TRP A 333 -7.39 -11.68 -10.06
C TRP A 333 -6.00 -12.28 -10.16
N MET A 334 -5.00 -11.40 -10.13
CA MET A 334 -3.59 -11.69 -10.05
C MET A 334 -3.07 -11.32 -8.66
N SER A 335 -2.08 -12.06 -8.17
CA SER A 335 -1.33 -11.73 -6.97
C SER A 335 0.10 -11.38 -7.35
N LEU A 336 0.65 -10.35 -6.71
CA LEU A 336 2.01 -9.89 -6.92
C LEU A 336 2.66 -9.69 -5.55
N SER A 337 3.88 -10.19 -5.38
CA SER A 337 4.70 -9.92 -4.20
C SER A 337 5.94 -9.11 -4.62
N PRO A 338 6.58 -8.37 -3.71
CA PRO A 338 7.71 -7.52 -4.04
C PRO A 338 8.81 -8.28 -4.78
N GLY A 339 9.29 -7.74 -5.90
CA GLY A 339 10.32 -8.37 -6.73
C GLY A 339 9.93 -9.68 -7.43
N GLN A 340 8.66 -10.08 -7.42
CA GLN A 340 8.17 -11.30 -8.08
C GLN A 340 7.28 -10.98 -9.29
N ALA A 341 7.26 -11.91 -10.25
CA ALA A 341 6.31 -11.83 -11.37
C ALA A 341 4.86 -12.07 -10.88
N PRO A 342 3.85 -11.48 -11.53
CA PRO A 342 2.45 -11.75 -11.23
C PRO A 342 2.12 -13.24 -11.32
N VAL A 343 1.33 -13.73 -10.36
CA VAL A 343 0.83 -15.10 -10.32
C VAL A 343 -0.70 -15.07 -10.31
N PRO A 344 -1.38 -15.82 -11.20
CA PRO A 344 -2.82 -15.93 -11.18
C PRO A 344 -3.34 -16.40 -9.83
N GLY A 345 -4.35 -15.69 -9.32
CA GLY A 345 -5.11 -16.10 -8.15
C GLY A 345 -5.67 -17.50 -8.38
N GLY A 346 -5.26 -18.44 -7.53
CA GLY A 346 -5.60 -19.85 -7.67
C GLY A 346 -7.10 -20.09 -7.58
N ARG A 347 -7.59 -21.05 -8.38
CA ARG A 347 -8.98 -21.55 -8.36
C ARG A 347 -9.43 -21.71 -6.91
N THR A 348 -10.39 -20.90 -6.49
CA THR A 348 -11.14 -21.25 -5.29
C THR A 348 -11.74 -22.63 -5.57
N THR A 349 -11.42 -23.61 -4.72
CA THR A 349 -12.02 -24.95 -4.78
C THR A 349 -13.52 -24.93 -4.45
N GLY A 350 -14.08 -23.74 -4.22
CA GLY A 350 -15.51 -23.49 -4.10
C GLY A 350 -16.18 -23.53 -5.46
N THR A 351 -17.24 -24.32 -5.57
CA THR A 351 -18.20 -24.20 -6.66
C THR A 351 -18.84 -22.81 -6.57
N PRO A 352 -19.00 -22.06 -7.68
CA PRO A 352 -19.71 -20.79 -7.66
C PRO A 352 -21.08 -21.00 -7.02
N THR A 353 -21.43 -20.16 -6.06
CA THR A 353 -22.77 -20.22 -5.48
C THR A 353 -23.71 -19.55 -6.46
N ALA A 354 -24.62 -20.32 -7.07
CA ALA A 354 -25.74 -19.73 -7.77
C ALA A 354 -26.49 -18.86 -6.75
N GLY A 355 -26.66 -17.57 -7.05
CA GLY A 355 -27.58 -16.71 -6.29
C GLY A 355 -28.93 -17.41 -6.16
N PRO A 356 -29.70 -17.18 -5.08
CA PRO A 356 -30.93 -17.92 -4.82
C PRO A 356 -31.86 -17.81 -6.02
N HIS A 357 -31.91 -18.87 -6.83
CA HIS A 357 -32.96 -19.05 -7.81
C HIS A 357 -34.26 -19.12 -7.03
N PRO A 358 -35.28 -18.30 -7.34
CA PRO A 358 -36.61 -18.56 -6.85
C PRO A 358 -36.99 -19.95 -7.35
N SER A 359 -37.05 -20.92 -6.44
CA SER A 359 -37.42 -22.29 -6.75
C SER A 359 -38.78 -22.30 -7.44
N ASP A 360 -38.82 -22.97 -8.60
CA ASP A 360 -40.00 -23.50 -9.29
C ASP A 360 -41.37 -23.01 -8.80
N GLY A 361 -41.72 -21.79 -9.20
CA GLY A 361 -43.12 -21.40 -9.35
C GLY A 361 -43.65 -22.00 -10.64
N THR A 362 -44.08 -23.26 -10.56
CA THR A 362 -44.86 -24.02 -11.55
C THR A 362 -45.34 -23.23 -12.78
N ALA A 363 -44.82 -23.61 -13.94
CA ALA A 363 -45.40 -23.33 -15.24
C ALA A 363 -46.84 -23.88 -15.33
N SER A 364 -47.83 -23.09 -14.90
CA SER A 364 -49.26 -23.26 -15.24
C SER A 364 -50.07 -22.05 -14.77
N ASP A 365 -49.73 -20.84 -15.23
CA ASP A 365 -50.69 -19.71 -15.11
C ASP A 365 -50.54 -18.58 -16.16
N ILE A 366 -49.56 -18.66 -17.06
CA ILE A 366 -49.40 -17.65 -18.14
C ILE A 366 -50.31 -17.95 -19.34
N GLU A 367 -50.90 -19.15 -19.43
CA GLU A 367 -51.82 -19.50 -20.52
C GLU A 367 -53.28 -19.05 -20.29
N ALA A 368 -53.62 -18.55 -19.09
CA ALA A 368 -54.98 -18.11 -18.77
C ALA A 368 -55.32 -16.65 -19.15
N ARG A 369 -54.35 -15.84 -19.60
CA ARG A 369 -54.59 -14.41 -19.95
C ARG A 369 -54.64 -14.10 -21.45
N ARG A 370 -54.57 -15.11 -22.31
CA ARG A 370 -54.62 -14.92 -23.78
C ARG A 370 -55.94 -15.35 -24.43
N ALA A 371 -57.01 -15.59 -23.67
CA ALA A 371 -58.32 -15.93 -24.22
C ALA A 371 -59.44 -14.97 -23.79
N HIS A 372 -59.76 -14.06 -24.72
CA HIS A 372 -61.06 -13.42 -25.02
C HIS A 372 -61.59 -12.27 -24.14
N PRO A 373 -62.37 -11.32 -24.72
CA PRO A 373 -62.45 -10.85 -26.11
C PRO A 373 -62.02 -9.38 -26.31
#